data_AF-A0A7J2NQQ5-F1
#
_entry.id   AF-A0A7J2NQQ5-F1
#
_cell.length_a   1.000
_cell.length_b   1.000
_cell.length_c   1.000
_cell.angle_alpha   90.00
_cell.angle_beta   90.00
_cell.angle_gamma   90.00
#
_symmetry.space_group_name_H-M   'P 1'
#
loop_
_entity.id
_entity.type
_entity.pdbx_description
1 polymer ?
#
loop_
_entity_poly.entity_id
_entity_poly.type
_entity_poly.pdbx_seq_one_letter_code
_entity_poly.pdbx_strand_id
1 'polypeptide(L)' 'MLFECPDCHGKISRYYAELRVCQDCKRIVNLDDLLRLLRNLGATERTVRRVHNDLAYPRLYAA' A
#
# COMPACT_ATOMS: atom_id res chain seq x y z
N MET A 1 -8.91 21.66 -9.88
CA MET A 1 -9.41 21.92 -8.52
C MET A 1 -8.40 21.37 -7.54
N LEU A 2 -7.88 22.22 -6.65
CA LEU A 2 -7.18 21.77 -5.45
C LEU A 2 -8.27 21.32 -4.49
N PHE A 3 -8.33 20.03 -4.19
CA PHE A 3 -9.22 19.52 -3.16
C PHE A 3 -8.60 19.85 -1.80
N GLU A 4 -9.39 20.38 -0.88
CA GLU A 4 -8.97 20.67 0.49
C GLU A 4 -9.56 19.63 1.44
N CYS A 5 -8.77 19.22 2.43
CA CYS A 5 -9.24 18.31 3.48
C CYS A 5 -10.29 19.04 4.32
N PRO A 6 -11.52 18.51 4.47
CA PRO A 6 -12.59 19.20 5.19
C PRO A 6 -12.29 19.40 6.67
N ASP A 7 -11.45 18.55 7.27
CA ASP A 7 -11.17 18.57 8.71
C ASP A 7 -9.99 19.49 9.07
N CYS A 8 -8.97 19.58 8.21
CA CYS A 8 -7.73 20.30 8.52
C CYS A 8 -7.35 21.38 7.51
N HIS A 9 -8.18 21.61 6.47
CA HIS A 9 -7.93 22.55 5.36
C HIS A 9 -6.59 22.35 4.64
N GLY A 10 -5.96 21.19 4.83
CA GLY A 10 -4.72 20.82 4.16
C GLY A 10 -4.94 20.51 2.67
N LYS A 11 -3.86 20.64 1.88
CA LYS A 11 -3.87 20.26 0.45
C LYS A 11 -4.06 18.75 0.31
N ILE A 12 -5.02 18.32 -0.50
CA ILE A 12 -5.19 16.92 -0.85
C ILE A 12 -4.29 16.59 -2.04
N SER A 13 -3.39 15.64 -1.83
CA SER A 13 -2.63 15.00 -2.90
C SER A 13 -3.38 13.76 -3.39
N ARG A 14 -3.48 13.60 -4.71
CA ARG A 14 -4.07 12.39 -5.30
C ARG A 14 -2.98 11.37 -5.56
N TYR A 15 -3.13 10.19 -4.98
CA TYR A 15 -2.23 9.07 -5.21
C TYR A 15 -2.93 8.01 -6.05
N TYR A 16 -2.24 7.50 -7.07
CA TYR A 16 -2.68 6.38 -7.88
C TYR A 16 -1.73 5.21 -7.62
N ALA A 17 -2.30 4.02 -7.36
CA ALA A 17 -1.56 2.77 -7.31
C ALA A 17 -2.22 1.80 -8.28
N GLU A 18 -1.46 1.35 -9.28
CA GLU A 18 -1.80 0.17 -10.06
C GLU A 18 -1.24 -1.04 -9.32
N LEU A 19 -2.03 -2.08 -9.09
CA LEU A 19 -1.54 -3.33 -8.48
C LEU A 19 -1.62 -4.46 -9.50
N ARG A 20 -0.50 -5.15 -9.70
CA ARG A 20 -0.41 -6.30 -10.60
C ARG A 20 -0.27 -7.57 -9.78
N VAL A 21 -1.23 -8.47 -9.90
CA VAL A 21 -1.28 -9.72 -9.14
C VAL A 21 -1.25 -10.89 -10.11
N CYS A 22 -0.33 -11.84 -9.89
CA CYS A 22 -0.33 -13.09 -10.63
C CYS A 22 -1.56 -13.92 -10.24
N GLN A 23 -2.36 -14.35 -11.20
CA GLN A 23 -3.60 -15.07 -10.92
C GLN A 23 -3.35 -16.46 -10.32
N ASP A 24 -2.25 -17.12 -10.67
CA ASP A 24 -1.96 -18.49 -10.26
C ASP A 24 -1.38 -18.54 -8.84
N CYS A 25 -0.29 -17.80 -8.61
CA CYS A 25 0.41 -17.82 -7.32
C CYS A 25 -0.05 -16.72 -6.35
N LYS A 26 -0.97 -15.84 -6.77
CA LYS A 26 -1.50 -14.69 -6.01
C LYS A 26 -0.43 -13.69 -5.55
N ARG A 27 0.78 -13.77 -6.10
CA ARG A 27 1.88 -12.84 -5.79
C ARG A 27 1.59 -11.47 -6.40
N ILE A 28 1.76 -10.43 -5.58
CA ILE A 28 1.76 -9.04 -6.06
C ILE A 28 3.14 -8.78 -6.67
N VAL A 29 3.17 -8.51 -7.98
CA VAL A 29 4.41 -8.32 -8.75
C VAL A 29 5.08 -7.00 -8.36
N ASN A 30 4.29 -5.96 -8.12
CA ASN A 30 4.76 -4.64 -7.75
C ASN A 30 4.46 -4.30 -6.28
N LEU A 31 4.73 -5.25 -5.39
CA LEU A 31 4.55 -5.07 -3.95
C LEU A 31 5.36 -3.87 -3.41
N ASP A 32 6.56 -3.64 -3.91
CA ASP A 32 7.41 -2.52 -3.46
C ASP A 32 6.79 -1.15 -3.76
N ASP A 33 6.07 -1.01 -4.87
CA ASP A 33 5.36 0.23 -5.22
C ASP A 33 4.24 0.52 -4.21
N LEU A 34 3.51 -0.53 -3.80
CA LEU A 34 2.50 -0.43 -2.75
C LEU A 34 3.11 -0.01 -1.42
N LEU A 35 4.22 -0.62 -1.02
CA LEU A 35 4.90 -0.31 0.24
C LEU A 35 5.46 1.12 0.25
N ARG A 36 5.99 1.57 -0.89
CA ARG A 36 6.45 2.95 -1.08
C ARG A 36 5.30 3.94 -0.99
N LEU A 37 4.15 3.62 -1.59
CA LEU A 37 2.96 4.45 -1.46
C LEU A 37 2.50 4.56 0.00
N LEU A 38 2.46 3.45 0.74
CA LEU A 38 2.09 3.46 2.17
C LEU A 38 3.01 4.35 2.99
N ARG A 39 4.33 4.32 2.75
CA ARG A 39 5.28 5.23 3.39
C ARG A 39 4.97 6.70 3.08
N ASN A 40 4.68 7.02 1.82
CA ASN A 40 4.33 8.38 1.42
C ASN A 40 3.01 8.88 2.04
N LEU A 41 2.10 7.96 2.37
CA LEU A 41 0.85 8.23 3.09
C LEU A 41 1.05 8.34 4.61
N GLY A 42 2.29 8.21 5.11
CA GLY A 42 2.61 8.33 6.53
C GLY A 42 2.44 7.04 7.33
N ALA A 43 2.31 5.88 6.68
CA ALA A 43 2.31 4.60 7.38
C ALA A 43 3.65 4.38 8.10
N THR A 44 3.59 3.93 9.35
CA THR A 44 4.82 3.62 10.12
C THR A 44 5.59 2.46 9.49
N GLU A 45 6.92 2.42 9.68
CA GLU A 45 7.73 1.28 9.22
C GLU A 45 7.27 -0.06 9.80
N ARG A 46 6.69 -0.05 11.02
CA ARG A 46 6.07 -1.25 11.61
C ARG A 46 4.87 -1.73 10.78
N THR A 47 4.02 -0.81 10.35
CA THR A 47 2.87 -1.11 9.48
C THR A 47 3.33 -1.61 8.12
N VAL A 48 4.29 -0.91 7.50
CA VAL A 48 4.85 -1.29 6.18
C VAL A 48 5.45 -2.69 6.23
N ARG A 49 6.23 -3.00 7.27
CA ARG A 49 6.84 -4.33 7.44
C ARG A 49 5.81 -5.43 7.67
N ARG A 50 4.73 -5.16 8.41
CA ARG A 50 3.62 -6.11 8.57
C ARG A 50 2.96 -6.41 7.23
N VAL A 51 2.56 -5.37 6.50
CA VAL A 51 1.95 -5.51 5.17
C VAL A 51 2.86 -6.26 4.19
N HIS A 52 4.16 -5.94 4.18
CA HIS A 52 5.13 -6.69 3.39
C HIS A 52 5.09 -8.19 3.73
N ASN A 53 5.14 -8.55 5.01
CA ASN A 53 5.15 -9.95 5.41
C ASN A 53 3.85 -10.68 5.04
N ASP A 54 2.71 -10.03 5.25
CA ASP A 54 1.40 -10.61 4.94
C ASP A 54 1.22 -10.86 3.43
N LEU A 55 1.73 -9.93 2.61
CA LEU A 55 1.55 -9.97 1.15
C LEU A 55 2.67 -10.70 0.40
N ALA A 56 3.90 -10.74 0.93
CA ALA A 56 5.02 -11.46 0.33
C ALA A 56 4.95 -12.97 0.62
N TYR A 57 4.34 -13.36 1.74
CA TYR A 57 4.25 -14.76 2.16
C TYR A 57 2.81 -15.22 2.40
N PRO A 58 1.91 -15.07 1.42
CA PRO A 58 0.48 -15.35 1.62
C PRO A 58 0.19 -16.81 2.02
N ARG A 59 1.11 -17.74 1.75
CA ARG A 59 0.98 -19.17 2.10
C ARG A 59 1.54 -19.56 3.47
N LEU A 60 2.32 -18.71 4.14
CA LEU A 60 2.83 -19.03 5.48
C LEU A 60 1.81 -18.78 6.60
N TYR A 61 0.72 -18.04 6.32
CA TYR A 61 -0.32 -17.67 7.29
C TYR A 61 -1.73 -18.15 6.91
N ALA A 62 -1.87 -18.91 5.82
CA ALA A 62 -3.10 -19.62 5.52
C ALA A 62 -3.16 -20.87 6.40
N ALA A 63 -3.71 -20.71 7.61
CA ALA A 63 -4.11 -21.78 8.51
C ALA A 63 -5.35 -22.52 7.98
#